data_AF-A0A535YTN6-F1
#
_entry.id   AF-A0A535YTN6-F1
#
_cell.length_a   1.000
_cell.length_b   1.000
_cell.length_c   1.000
_cell.angle_alpha   90.00
_cell.angle_beta   90.00
_cell.angle_gamma   90.00
#
_symmetry.space_group_name_H-M   'P 1'
#
loop_
_entity.id
_entity.type
_entity.pdbx_description
1 polymer ?
#
loop_
_entity_poly.entity_id
_entity_poly.type
_entity_poly.pdbx_seq_one_letter_code
_entity_poly.pdbx_strand_id
1 'polypeptide(L)'
;MDFREYLKRKCREQNISLHRLAVRCDLNQIYFYQAVNKNKENPPPWVLRRAAPHLGVTYVELLIAAGHLSEDDLREYNAQAGPPPKEREREREKVSV
;
A
#
# COMPACT_ATOMS: atom_id res chain seq x y z
N MET A 1 -6.53 15.14 -2.97
CA MET A 1 -5.06 15.27 -3.12
C MET A 1 -4.65 14.48 -4.34
N ASP A 2 -3.73 15.01 -5.14
CA ASP A 2 -3.15 14.29 -6.27
C ASP A 2 -2.10 13.27 -5.78
N PHE A 3 -2.20 12.01 -6.23
CA PHE A 3 -1.32 10.92 -5.77
C PHE A 3 0.16 11.18 -6.14
N ARG A 4 0.41 11.85 -7.26
CA ARG A 4 1.78 12.22 -7.65
C ARG A 4 2.38 13.23 -6.68
N GLU A 5 1.61 14.17 -6.15
CA GLU A 5 2.09 15.09 -5.11
C GLU A 5 2.39 14.36 -3.79
N TYR A 6 1.56 13.38 -3.42
CA TYR A 6 1.85 12.48 -2.30
C TYR A 6 3.20 11.76 -2.49
N LEU A 7 3.44 11.19 -3.67
CA LEU A 7 4.70 10.50 -3.99
C LEU A 7 5.91 11.43 -3.92
N LYS A 8 5.80 12.66 -4.45
CA LYS A 8 6.89 13.64 -4.37
C LYS A 8 7.23 13.98 -2.93
N ARG A 9 6.23 14.16 -2.07
CA ARG A 9 6.45 14.40 -0.63
C ARG A 9 7.20 13.23 0.01
N LYS A 10 6.76 11.99 -0.22
CA LYS A 10 7.46 10.79 0.28
C LYS A 10 8.87 10.63 -0.26
N CYS A 11 9.10 10.99 -1.52
CA CYS A 11 10.45 11.03 -2.09
C CYS A 11 11.35 12.04 -1.36
N ARG A 12 10.85 13.24 -1.04
CA ARG A 12 11.58 14.27 -0.28
C ARG A 12 11.93 13.79 1.13
N GLU A 13 11.00 13.14 1.83
CA GLU A 13 11.24 12.53 3.15
C GLU A 13 12.38 11.50 3.11
N GLN A 14 12.51 10.78 2.00
CA GLN A 14 13.56 9.76 1.77
C GLN A 14 14.82 10.30 1.06
N ASN A 15 14.93 11.62 0.86
CA ASN A 15 16.04 12.26 0.16
C ASN A 15 16.31 11.67 -1.25
N ILE A 16 15.24 11.34 -1.99
CA ILE A 16 15.32 10.87 -3.38
C ILE A 16 14.44 11.70 -4.31
N SER A 17 14.76 11.68 -5.60
CA SER A 17 13.89 12.23 -6.64
C SER A 17 12.87 11.18 -7.12
N LEU A 18 11.79 11.64 -7.75
CA LEU A 18 10.82 10.74 -8.39
C LEU A 18 11.46 9.88 -9.49
N HIS A 19 12.46 10.43 -10.20
CA HIS A 19 13.26 9.67 -11.14
C HIS A 19 14.09 8.58 -10.44
N ARG A 20 14.75 8.91 -9.32
CA ARG A 20 15.54 7.94 -8.57
C ARG A 20 14.66 6.83 -7.98
N LEU A 21 13.42 7.14 -7.60
CA LEU A 21 12.43 6.14 -7.22
C LEU A 21 12.14 5.16 -8.37
N ALA A 22 11.89 5.66 -9.59
CA ALA A 22 11.65 4.81 -10.76
C ALA A 22 12.80 3.81 -11.00
N VAL A 23 14.04 4.30 -10.88
CA VAL A 23 15.25 3.46 -10.98
C VAL A 23 15.30 2.41 -9.87
N ARG A 24 15.02 2.79 -8.62
CA ARG A 24 15.03 1.85 -7.48
C ARG A 24 13.95 0.77 -7.60
N CYS A 25 12.79 1.12 -8.15
CA CYS A 25 11.72 0.17 -8.43
C CYS A 25 12.03 -0.81 -9.58
N ASP A 26 13.16 -0.63 -10.27
CA ASP A 26 13.51 -1.37 -11.48
C ASP A 26 12.38 -1.30 -12.54
N LEU A 27 11.93 -0.07 -12.81
CA LEU A 27 10.86 0.20 -13.76
C LEU A 27 11.37 1.07 -14.89
N ASN A 28 10.85 0.81 -16.09
CA ASN A 28 11.04 1.73 -17.20
C ASN A 28 10.50 3.11 -16.81
N GLN A 29 11.32 4.14 -17.01
CA GLN A 29 11.01 5.50 -16.58
C GLN A 29 9.69 6.00 -17.19
N ILE A 30 9.48 5.83 -18.50
CA ILE A 30 8.27 6.27 -19.19
C ILE A 30 7.05 5.59 -18.59
N TYR A 31 7.12 4.27 -18.42
CA TYR A 31 6.05 3.50 -17.80
C TYR A 31 5.73 3.97 -16.38
N PHE A 32 6.76 4.20 -15.55
CA PHE A 32 6.57 4.68 -14.18
C PHE A 32 5.84 6.03 -14.14
N TYR A 33 6.26 6.99 -14.96
CA TYR A 33 5.58 8.29 -15.03
C TYR A 33 4.14 8.18 -15.54
N GLN A 34 3.87 7.31 -16.51
CA GLN A 34 2.51 7.04 -16.96
C GLN A 34 1.64 6.45 -15.84
N ALA A 35 2.18 5.50 -15.08
CA ALA A 35 1.47 4.84 -13.99
C ALA A 35 1.11 5.83 -12.86
N VAL A 36 2.00 6.77 -12.53
CA VAL A 36 1.79 7.67 -11.37
C VAL A 36 1.12 9.01 -11.72
N ASN A 37 1.00 9.37 -13.00
CA ASN A 37 0.50 10.68 -13.44
C ASN A 37 -0.86 10.62 -14.16
N LYS A 38 -1.41 9.44 -14.45
CA LYS A 38 -2.70 9.34 -15.15
C LYS A 38 -3.85 9.77 -14.21
N ASN A 39 -4.39 10.97 -14.46
CA ASN A 39 -5.52 11.57 -13.74
C ASN A 39 -6.82 10.73 -13.70
N LYS A 40 -6.89 9.57 -14.37
CA LYS A 40 -8.08 8.71 -14.45
C LYS A 40 -7.87 7.29 -13.91
N GLU A 41 -6.63 6.86 -13.73
CA GLU A 41 -6.32 5.47 -13.35
C GLU A 41 -5.29 5.47 -12.24
N ASN A 42 -5.63 4.82 -11.12
CA ASN A 42 -4.69 4.64 -10.02
C ASN A 42 -3.52 3.77 -10.51
N PRO A 43 -2.27 4.04 -10.07
CA PRO A 43 -1.12 3.22 -10.44
C PRO A 43 -1.36 1.75 -10.09
N PRO A 44 -0.98 0.79 -10.94
CA PRO A 44 -1.25 -0.62 -10.68
C PRO A 44 -0.69 -1.09 -9.33
N PRO A 45 -1.38 -1.99 -8.59
CA PRO A 45 -0.95 -2.44 -7.26
C PRO A 45 0.49 -2.99 -7.22
N TRP A 46 0.94 -3.66 -8.28
CA TRP A 46 2.30 -4.17 -8.35
C TRP A 46 3.38 -3.06 -8.45
N VAL A 47 3.06 -1.91 -9.06
CA VAL A 47 3.92 -0.72 -9.09
C VAL A 47 4.06 -0.15 -7.68
N LEU A 48 2.94 -0.08 -6.96
CA LEU A 48 2.89 0.38 -5.57
C LEU A 48 3.70 -0.53 -4.64
N ARG A 49 3.62 -1.85 -4.84
CA ARG A 49 4.40 -2.84 -4.09
C ARG A 49 5.92 -2.62 -4.23
N ARG A 50 6.39 -2.27 -5.42
CA ARG A 50 7.81 -1.97 -5.65
C ARG A 50 8.24 -0.63 -5.07
N ALA A 51 7.36 0.37 -5.07
CA ALA A 51 7.68 1.71 -4.58
C ALA A 51 7.71 1.81 -3.04
N ALA A 52 6.80 1.12 -2.35
CA ALA A 52 6.67 1.14 -0.88
C ALA A 52 8.00 1.06 -0.11
N PRO A 53 8.89 0.06 -0.33
CA PRO A 53 10.13 -0.07 0.44
C PRO A 53 11.11 1.11 0.24
N HIS A 54 11.00 1.85 -0.86
CA HIS A 54 11.85 3.00 -1.15
C HIS A 54 11.27 4.33 -0.64
N LEU A 55 10.03 4.30 -0.14
CA LEU A 55 9.29 5.46 0.34
C LEU A 55 9.13 5.47 1.87
N GLY A 56 9.58 4.41 2.55
CA GLY A 56 9.45 4.28 4.00
C GLY A 56 8.00 4.14 4.47
N VAL A 57 7.13 3.57 3.64
CA VAL A 57 5.73 3.27 3.95
C VAL A 57 5.41 1.84 3.59
N THR A 58 4.38 1.29 4.22
CA THR A 58 3.89 -0.05 3.88
C THR A 58 3.17 -0.05 2.52
N TYR A 59 3.08 -1.24 1.94
CA TYR A 59 2.32 -1.45 0.71
C TYR A 59 0.83 -1.05 0.88
N VAL A 60 0.24 -1.33 2.04
CA VAL A 60 -1.17 -1.01 2.33
C VAL A 60 -1.37 0.51 2.42
N GLU A 61 -0.49 1.24 3.10
CA GLU A 61 -0.56 2.71 3.13
C GLU A 61 -0.50 3.31 1.73
N LEU A 62 0.33 2.73 0.85
CA LEU A 62 0.44 3.20 -0.53
C LEU A 62 -0.80 2.89 -1.38
N LEU A 63 -1.47 1.75 -1.13
CA LEU A 63 -2.75 1.41 -1.75
C LEU A 63 -3.85 2.40 -1.34
N ILE A 64 -3.91 2.77 -0.06
CA ILE A 64 -4.86 3.76 0.45
C ILE A 64 -4.58 5.13 -0.17
N ALA A 65 -3.32 5.58 -0.14
CA ALA A 65 -2.93 6.86 -0.71
C ALA A 65 -3.22 6.96 -2.22
N ALA A 66 -3.12 5.83 -2.94
CA ALA A 66 -3.45 5.72 -4.36
C ALA A 66 -4.94 5.55 -4.63
N GLY A 67 -5.80 5.39 -3.61
CA GLY A 67 -7.24 5.21 -3.77
C GLY A 67 -7.67 3.81 -4.20
N HIS A 68 -6.84 2.78 -4.00
CA HIS A 68 -7.22 1.37 -4.21
C HIS A 68 -7.96 0.75 -3.04
N LEU A 69 -7.73 1.28 -1.84
CA LEU A 69 -8.37 0.83 -0.61
C LEU A 69 -8.82 2.04 0.17
N SER A 70 -9.99 1.94 0.79
CA SER A 70 -10.48 2.87 1.79
C SER A 70 -10.26 2.30 3.20
N GLU A 71 -10.37 3.17 4.20
CA GLU A 71 -10.36 2.72 5.59
C GLU A 71 -11.61 1.91 5.95
N ASP A 72 -12.69 2.05 5.18
CA ASP A 72 -13.92 1.28 5.36
C ASP A 72 -13.73 -0.16 4.88
N ASP A 73 -13.09 -0.35 3.71
CA ASP A 73 -12.72 -1.69 3.20
C ASP A 73 -11.90 -2.49 4.24
N LEU A 74 -10.99 -1.80 4.93
CA LEU A 74 -10.18 -2.42 5.99
C LEU A 74 -11.01 -2.75 7.24
N ARG A 75 -11.98 -1.90 7.60
CA ARG A 75 -12.90 -2.15 8.72
C ARG A 75 -13.80 -3.33 8.42
N GLU A 76 -14.37 -3.40 7.21
CA GLU A 76 -15.18 -4.53 6.76
C GLU A 76 -14.39 -5.85 6.79
N TYR A 77 -13.16 -5.84 6.27
CA TYR A 77 -12.27 -7.01 6.33
C TYR A 77 -12.01 -7.47 7.76
N ASN A 78 -11.68 -6.55 8.66
CA ASN A 78 -11.43 -6.87 10.06
C ASN A 78 -12.70 -7.35 10.80
N ALA A 79 -13.87 -6.85 10.45
CA ALA A 79 -15.14 -7.31 11.02
C ALA A 79 -15.50 -8.73 10.57
N GLN A 80 -15.10 -9.14 9.36
CA GLN A 80 -15.32 -10.49 8.82
C GLN A 80 -14.24 -11.49 9.27
N ALA A 81 -13.02 -11.01 9.52
CA ALA A 81 -11.97 -11.79 10.15
C ALA A 81 -12.32 -11.98 11.63
N GLY A 82 -13.17 -12.98 11.94
CA GLY A 82 -13.44 -13.40 13.32
C GLY A 82 -12.15 -13.72 14.12
N PRO A 83 -12.24 -14.07 15.41
CA PRO A 83 -11.09 -14.08 16.31
C PRO A 83 -9.91 -14.87 15.75
N PRO A 84 -8.66 -14.40 15.98
CA PRO A 84 -7.47 -15.02 15.45
C PRO A 84 -7.43 -16.51 15.82
N PRO A 85 -6.86 -17.37 14.97
CA PRO A 85 -6.87 -18.82 15.19
C PRO A 85 -6.31 -19.25 16.55
N LYS A 86 -5.43 -18.46 17.17
CA LYS A 86 -4.88 -18.70 18.51
C LYS A 86 -5.91 -18.61 19.65
N GLU A 87 -7.01 -17.88 19.46
CA GLU A 87 -8.11 -17.81 20.44
C GLU A 87 -9.07 -18.99 20.30
N ARG A 88 -9.25 -19.51 19.07
CA ARG A 88 -10.11 -20.67 18.79
C ARG A 88 -9.60 -21.98 19.42
N GLU A 89 -8.28 -22.13 19.57
CA GLU A 89 -7.69 -23.28 20.29
C GLU A 89 -7.91 -23.19 21.81
N ARG A 90 -7.84 -21.99 22.40
CA ARG A 90 -8.05 -21.79 23.85
C ARG A 90 -9.51 -21.94 24.26
N GLU A 91 -10.46 -21.58 23.40
CA GLU A 91 -11.89 -21.79 23.66
C GLU A 91 -12.29 -23.27 23.54
N ARG A 92 -11.68 -24.04 22.64
CA ARG A 92 -11.89 -25.50 22.55
C ARG A 92 -11.43 -26.25 23.80
N GLU A 93 -10.35 -25.79 24.44
CA GLU A 93 -9.84 -26.40 25.67
C GLU A 93 -10.72 -26.08 26.90
N LYS A 94 -11.32 -24.88 26.96
CA LYS A 94 -12.22 -24.48 28.06
C LYS A 94 -13.61 -25.11 28.01
N VAL A 95 -14.08 -25.55 26.85
CA VAL A 95 -15.37 -26.23 26.68
C VAL A 95 -15.27 -27.73 26.98
N SER A 96 -14.06 -28.25 27.19
CA SER A 96 -13.80 -29.68 27.46
C SER A 96 -13.54 -30.01 28.94
N VAL A 97 -13.81 -29.09 29.87
CA VAL A 97 -13.68 -29.30 31.34
C VAL A 97 -15.03 -29.14 32.03
#